data_AF-A0A354M9V1-F1
#
_entry.id   AF-A0A354M9V1-F1
#
_cell.length_a   1.000
_cell.length_b   1.000
_cell.length_c   1.000
_cell.angle_alpha   90.00
_cell.angle_beta   90.00
_cell.angle_gamma   90.00
#
_symmetry.space_group_name_H-M   'P 1'
#
loop_
_entity.id
_entity.type
_entity.pdbx_description
1 polymer ?
#
loop_
_entity_poly.entity_id
_entity_poly.type
_entity_poly.pdbx_seq_one_letter_code
_entity_poly.pdbx_strand_id
1 'polypeptide(L)'
;MIESILVALHNATTLLFGVYISAAFLGIKLNRKNIFILFGFSCAVGAVYIGVFTLFGETVTRQVYPFIVHLPLVLFLMLFYKYKLVFSLMSVLTGYLCCQISKWVGIAAEEISGLETVYYGARVITTVTVFALLLRFVSEATAQLTQKPDKELLILAVMPLTYYLFDYLTGVYTGLLYSGKAIVAEFLGFALCIAYLLFLLVYFKQYEEKREAEQKIRLIEMQRANSQKEIEANRRSQYAVSLIRHDMRHFLANISAFIDDGEYVRAKEYINEIISQTEKTAPHKYCKNTVVNMILSSYESDIHNNGIDFKYEVQIPEKLIVSDIDLTSILSNALENAIHA
;
A
#
# COMPACT_ATOMS: atom_id res chain seq x y z
N MET A 1 20.18 47.19 2.15
CA MET A 1 19.79 46.52 0.89
C MET A 1 19.98 45.00 0.98
N ILE A 2 21.20 44.49 1.27
CA ILE A 2 21.46 43.04 1.39
C ILE A 2 20.61 42.39 2.48
N GLU A 3 20.52 43.01 3.64
CA GLU A 3 19.74 42.53 4.78
C GLU A 3 18.24 42.42 4.45
N SER A 4 17.64 43.46 3.87
CA SER A 4 16.23 43.45 3.44
C SER A 4 15.94 42.35 2.40
N ILE A 5 16.89 42.06 1.51
CA ILE A 5 16.79 40.94 0.55
C ILE A 5 16.83 39.60 1.29
N LEU A 6 17.72 39.43 2.27
CA LEU A 6 17.83 38.22 3.07
C LEU A 6 16.60 37.97 3.93
N VAL A 7 16.01 39.00 4.53
CA VAL A 7 14.74 38.93 5.28
C VAL A 7 13.61 38.45 4.38
N ALA A 8 13.47 39.06 3.18
CA ALA A 8 12.44 38.66 2.22
C ALA A 8 12.64 37.21 1.75
N LEU A 9 13.89 36.83 1.46
CA LEU A 9 14.25 35.48 1.07
C LEU A 9 13.97 34.47 2.20
N HIS A 10 14.29 34.82 3.44
CA HIS A 10 14.00 34.01 4.62
C HIS A 10 12.50 33.75 4.79
N ASN A 11 11.67 34.80 4.69
CA ASN A 11 10.22 34.68 4.83
C ASN A 11 9.62 33.84 3.69
N ALA A 12 10.06 34.08 2.45
CA ALA A 12 9.62 33.31 1.30
C ALA A 12 10.00 31.82 1.40
N THR A 13 11.27 31.55 1.74
CA THR A 13 11.78 30.17 1.87
C THR A 13 11.10 29.42 3.01
N THR A 14 10.82 30.09 4.14
CA THR A 14 10.13 29.47 5.29
C THR A 14 8.66 29.16 4.98
N LEU A 15 7.96 30.05 4.28
CA LEU A 15 6.59 29.82 3.84
C LEU A 15 6.51 28.64 2.86
N LEU A 16 7.37 28.65 1.83
CA LEU A 16 7.43 27.56 0.85
C LEU A 16 7.81 26.24 1.53
N PHE A 17 8.80 26.26 2.42
CA PHE A 17 9.17 25.08 3.22
C PHE A 17 7.96 24.52 3.95
N GLY A 18 7.25 25.35 4.72
CA GLY A 18 6.08 24.91 5.50
C GLY A 18 5.00 24.29 4.63
N VAL A 19 4.60 24.96 3.54
CA VAL A 19 3.54 24.47 2.63
C VAL A 19 3.93 23.15 1.97
N TYR A 20 5.14 23.07 1.40
CA TYR A 20 5.57 21.90 0.64
C TYR A 20 5.89 20.71 1.54
N ILE A 21 6.52 20.93 2.70
CA ILE A 21 6.80 19.85 3.65
C ILE A 21 5.52 19.31 4.25
N SER A 22 4.55 20.15 4.61
CA SER A 22 3.26 19.66 5.10
C SER A 22 2.53 18.84 4.04
N ALA A 23 2.53 19.28 2.78
CA ALA A 23 1.98 18.49 1.68
C ALA A 23 2.74 17.17 1.49
N ALA A 24 4.07 17.20 1.53
CA ALA A 24 4.92 16.02 1.42
C ALA A 24 4.60 15.02 2.54
N PHE A 25 4.50 15.46 3.81
CA PHE A 25 4.14 14.61 4.95
C PHE A 25 2.78 13.91 4.84
N LEU A 26 1.87 14.43 4.01
CA LEU A 26 0.58 13.80 3.71
C LEU A 26 0.66 12.81 2.53
N GLY A 27 1.81 12.66 1.89
CA GLY A 27 2.01 11.82 0.71
C GLY A 27 1.54 12.49 -0.59
N ILE A 28 1.34 13.81 -0.60
CA ILE A 28 0.99 14.53 -1.82
C ILE A 28 2.20 14.51 -2.75
N LYS A 29 2.11 13.78 -3.87
CA LYS A 29 3.17 13.71 -4.86
C LYS A 29 3.45 15.09 -5.45
N LEU A 30 4.71 15.53 -5.39
CA LEU A 30 5.18 16.79 -5.98
C LEU A 30 5.32 16.69 -7.51
N ASN A 31 4.23 16.37 -8.20
CA ASN A 31 4.15 16.47 -9.66
C ASN A 31 3.93 17.92 -10.09
N ARG A 32 4.13 18.22 -11.39
CA ARG A 32 3.96 19.59 -11.93
C ARG A 32 2.66 20.25 -11.49
N LYS A 33 1.53 19.53 -11.55
CA LYS A 33 0.21 20.04 -11.15
C LYS A 33 0.17 20.46 -9.68
N ASN A 34 0.57 19.59 -8.77
CA ASN A 34 0.54 19.87 -7.33
C ASN A 34 1.54 20.96 -6.94
N ILE A 35 2.71 21.01 -7.60
CA ILE A 35 3.67 22.10 -7.40
C ILE A 35 3.03 23.46 -7.72
N PHE A 36 2.36 23.59 -8.87
CA PHE A 36 1.69 24.85 -9.22
C PHE A 36 0.55 25.21 -8.27
N ILE A 37 -0.22 24.22 -7.82
CA ILE A 37 -1.31 24.42 -6.86
C ILE A 37 -0.76 24.91 -5.51
N LEU A 38 0.26 24.25 -4.97
CA LEU A 38 0.91 24.63 -3.71
C LEU A 38 1.61 25.99 -3.81
N PHE A 39 2.23 26.28 -4.95
CA PHE A 39 2.81 27.59 -5.23
C PHE A 39 1.75 28.68 -5.26
N GLY A 40 0.62 28.47 -5.96
CA GLY A 40 -0.49 29.43 -5.99
C GLY A 40 -1.06 29.70 -4.61
N PHE A 41 -1.25 28.65 -3.80
CA PHE A 41 -1.63 28.79 -2.39
C PHE A 41 -0.60 29.61 -1.59
N SER A 42 0.69 29.31 -1.76
CA SER A 42 1.78 30.03 -1.09
C SER A 42 1.79 31.51 -1.47
N CYS A 43 1.55 31.85 -2.74
CA CYS A 43 1.43 33.24 -3.19
C CYS A 43 0.23 33.95 -2.56
N ALA A 44 -0.94 33.30 -2.51
CA ALA A 44 -2.14 33.88 -1.92
C ALA A 44 -1.97 34.19 -0.42
N VAL A 45 -1.45 33.22 0.33
CA VAL A 45 -1.16 33.39 1.77
C VAL A 45 -0.01 34.37 2.00
N GLY A 46 1.01 34.36 1.13
CA GLY A 46 2.10 35.33 1.15
C GLY A 46 1.63 36.77 0.96
N ALA A 47 0.65 37.00 0.07
CA ALA A 47 0.05 38.33 -0.12
C ALA A 47 -0.71 38.80 1.14
N VAL A 48 -1.47 37.90 1.78
CA VAL A 48 -2.14 38.19 3.06
C VAL A 48 -1.11 38.52 4.14
N TYR A 49 -0.03 37.73 4.25
CA TYR A 49 1.06 37.97 5.19
C TYR A 49 1.69 39.36 4.98
N ILE A 50 2.02 39.73 3.74
CA ILE A 50 2.58 41.06 3.42
C ILE A 50 1.58 42.18 3.76
N GLY A 51 0.29 41.99 3.49
CA GLY A 51 -0.76 42.94 3.85
C GLY A 51 -0.85 43.17 5.37
N VAL A 52 -0.83 42.09 6.16
CA VAL A 52 -0.85 42.19 7.63
C VAL A 52 0.44 42.83 8.16
N PHE A 53 1.59 42.45 7.60
CA PHE A 53 2.89 43.03 7.95
C PHE A 53 2.96 44.53 7.71
N THR A 54 2.46 44.99 6.56
CA THR A 54 2.47 46.41 6.21
C THR A 54 1.46 47.24 7.01
N LEU A 55 0.31 46.66 7.37
CA LEU A 55 -0.75 47.37 8.12
C LEU A 55 -0.54 47.38 9.63
N PHE A 56 -0.02 46.28 10.21
CA PHE A 56 0.02 46.06 11.66
C PHE A 56 1.43 45.81 12.22
N GLY A 57 2.45 45.74 11.36
CA GLY A 57 3.84 45.55 11.75
C GLY A 57 4.21 44.10 12.10
N GLU A 58 5.49 43.88 12.42
CA GLU A 58 6.07 42.55 12.62
C GLU A 58 5.49 41.79 13.82
N THR A 59 5.37 42.44 14.98
CA THR A 59 4.92 41.81 16.22
C THR A 59 3.52 41.23 16.09
N VAL A 60 2.57 42.02 15.55
CA VAL A 60 1.19 41.57 15.33
C VAL A 60 1.18 40.44 14.30
N THR A 61 1.93 40.58 13.21
CA THR A 61 2.02 39.56 12.15
C THR A 61 2.51 38.21 12.69
N ARG A 62 3.52 38.21 13.57
CA ARG A 62 4.03 36.99 14.22
C ARG A 62 2.99 36.35 15.14
N GLN A 63 2.23 37.14 15.89
CA GLN A 63 1.17 36.66 16.77
C GLN A 63 0.00 36.05 16.00
N VAL A 64 -0.42 36.69 14.90
CA VAL A 64 -1.55 36.19 14.09
C VAL A 64 -1.14 35.17 13.02
N TYR A 65 0.16 34.87 12.87
CA TYR A 65 0.69 33.87 11.93
C TYR A 65 -0.08 32.53 11.92
N PRO A 66 -0.50 31.96 13.07
CA PRO A 66 -1.35 30.77 13.10
C PRO A 66 -2.65 30.90 12.30
N PHE A 67 -3.27 32.08 12.31
CA PHE A 67 -4.54 32.33 11.65
C PHE A 67 -4.39 32.73 10.18
N ILE A 68 -3.28 33.36 9.81
CA ILE A 68 -3.04 33.80 8.44
C ILE A 68 -2.35 32.75 7.57
N VAL A 69 -1.57 31.84 8.16
CA VAL A 69 -0.83 30.79 7.42
C VAL A 69 -1.23 29.39 7.84
N HIS A 70 -1.08 29.03 9.12
CA HIS A 70 -1.24 27.63 9.54
C HIS A 70 -2.68 27.12 9.41
N LEU A 71 -3.67 27.88 9.89
CA LEU A 71 -5.08 27.53 9.79
C LEU A 71 -5.55 27.45 8.32
N PRO A 72 -5.27 28.45 7.45
CA PRO A 72 -5.56 28.33 6.02
C PRO A 72 -4.90 27.12 5.38
N LEU A 73 -3.66 26.79 5.74
CA LEU A 73 -2.97 25.60 5.21
C LEU A 73 -3.65 24.31 5.67
N VAL A 74 -4.02 24.19 6.94
CA VAL A 74 -4.78 23.03 7.46
C VAL A 74 -6.12 22.89 6.72
N LEU A 75 -6.87 23.99 6.57
CA LEU A 75 -8.14 23.99 5.85
C LEU A 75 -7.97 23.68 4.37
N PHE A 76 -6.90 24.17 3.75
CA PHE A 76 -6.59 23.89 2.35
C PHE A 76 -6.29 22.41 2.13
N LEU A 77 -5.44 21.81 2.98
CA LEU A 77 -5.13 20.37 2.93
C LEU A 77 -6.38 19.51 3.20
N MET A 78 -7.26 19.97 4.11
CA MET A 78 -8.51 19.28 4.42
C MET A 78 -9.54 19.38 3.28
N LEU A 79 -9.82 20.59 2.79
CA LEU A 79 -10.95 20.83 1.88
C LEU A 79 -10.57 20.53 0.43
N PHE A 80 -9.38 20.93 -0.02
CA PHE A 80 -8.95 20.75 -1.40
C PHE A 80 -8.41 19.33 -1.65
N TYR A 81 -7.53 18.86 -0.76
CA TYR A 81 -6.92 17.54 -0.87
C TYR A 81 -7.70 16.42 -0.13
N LYS A 82 -8.78 16.76 0.57
CA LYS A 82 -9.71 15.82 1.23
C LYS A 82 -9.06 14.95 2.32
N TYR A 83 -7.98 15.43 2.94
CA TYR A 83 -7.39 14.76 4.11
C TYR A 83 -8.21 15.04 5.37
N LYS A 84 -8.23 14.10 6.34
CA LYS A 84 -8.90 14.37 7.63
C LYS A 84 -8.16 15.47 8.38
N LEU A 85 -8.88 16.15 9.29
CA LEU A 85 -8.33 17.23 10.12
C LEU A 85 -7.07 16.81 10.88
N VAL A 86 -7.08 15.63 11.50
CA VAL A 86 -5.95 15.16 12.31
C VAL A 86 -4.66 15.03 11.48
N PHE A 87 -4.76 14.48 10.26
CA PHE A 87 -3.61 14.37 9.35
C PHE A 87 -3.11 15.75 8.93
N SER A 88 -4.03 16.63 8.51
CA SER A 88 -3.70 17.99 8.05
C SER A 88 -3.01 18.78 9.17
N LEU A 89 -3.57 18.75 10.39
CA LEU A 89 -2.99 19.40 11.56
C LEU A 89 -1.61 18.83 11.90
N MET A 90 -1.47 17.51 11.98
CA MET A 90 -0.19 16.86 12.27
C MET A 90 0.89 17.27 11.27
N SER A 91 0.57 17.31 9.97
CA SER A 91 1.53 17.68 8.92
C SER A 91 2.01 19.13 9.00
N VAL A 92 1.12 20.05 9.39
CA VAL A 92 1.45 21.47 9.55
C VAL A 92 2.28 21.70 10.81
N LEU A 93 1.90 21.08 11.92
CA LEU A 93 2.65 21.17 13.17
C LEU A 93 4.04 20.52 13.06
N THR A 94 4.15 19.41 12.33
CA THR A 94 5.44 18.78 12.05
C THR A 94 6.32 19.68 11.18
N GLY A 95 5.76 20.28 10.13
CA GLY A 95 6.47 21.25 9.30
C GLY A 95 6.98 22.44 10.12
N TYR A 96 6.15 22.96 11.03
CA TYR A 96 6.55 24.01 11.97
C TYR A 96 7.69 23.58 12.91
N LEU A 97 7.61 22.37 13.49
CA LEU A 97 8.67 21.84 14.35
C LEU A 97 10.00 21.73 13.58
N CYS A 98 9.96 21.35 12.31
CA CYS A 98 11.15 21.29 11.45
C CYS A 98 11.83 22.65 11.22
N CYS A 99 11.08 23.75 11.27
CA CYS A 99 11.65 25.10 11.18
C CYS A 99 12.54 25.47 12.37
N GLN A 100 12.44 24.76 13.49
CA GLN A 100 13.23 25.06 14.69
C GLN A 100 14.72 24.77 14.49
N ILE A 101 15.04 23.83 13.60
CA ILE A 101 16.43 23.57 13.21
C ILE A 101 17.05 24.82 12.59
N SER A 102 16.38 25.41 11.60
CA SER A 102 16.91 26.62 10.96
C SER A 102 16.89 27.82 11.89
N LYS A 103 15.85 27.99 12.74
CA LYS A 103 15.78 29.05 13.75
C LYS A 103 16.96 28.99 14.71
N TRP A 104 17.25 27.82 15.30
CA TRP A 104 18.34 27.66 16.25
C TRP A 104 19.71 27.85 15.61
N VAL A 105 19.95 27.28 14.42
CA VAL A 105 21.22 27.48 13.68
C VAL A 105 21.41 28.96 13.32
N GLY A 106 20.34 29.66 12.95
CA GLY A 106 20.37 31.11 12.72
C GLY A 106 20.84 31.87 13.96
N ILE A 107 20.18 31.67 15.10
CA ILE A 107 20.52 32.34 16.37
C ILE A 107 21.95 32.01 16.79
N ALA A 108 22.39 30.76 16.63
CA ALA A 108 23.76 30.36 16.93
C ALA A 108 24.79 31.08 16.05
N ALA A 109 24.51 31.20 14.75
CA ALA A 109 25.38 31.91 13.82
C ALA A 109 25.44 33.42 14.11
N GLU A 110 24.32 34.00 14.54
CA GLU A 110 24.24 35.39 14.99
C GLU A 110 25.07 35.63 16.25
N GLU A 111 24.94 34.78 17.27
CA GLU A 111 25.70 34.89 18.53
C GLU A 111 27.22 34.81 18.29
N ILE A 112 27.67 34.01 17.30
CA ILE A 112 29.09 33.86 16.95
C ILE A 112 29.61 35.06 16.15
N SER A 113 28.81 35.56 15.21
CA SER A 113 29.27 36.59 14.25
C SER A 113 28.95 38.02 14.66
N GLY A 114 27.94 38.22 15.51
CA GLY A 114 27.37 39.53 15.87
C GLY A 114 26.62 40.22 14.73
N LEU A 115 26.29 39.52 13.63
CA LEU A 115 25.71 40.11 12.42
C LEU A 115 24.36 39.49 12.06
N GLU A 116 23.34 40.35 11.94
CA GLU A 116 21.98 39.93 11.56
C GLU A 116 21.91 39.37 10.11
N THR A 117 22.81 39.82 9.23
CA THR A 117 22.93 39.25 7.87
C THR A 117 23.36 37.78 7.90
N VAL A 118 24.22 37.40 8.86
CA VAL A 118 24.67 36.01 9.05
C VAL A 118 23.53 35.16 9.60
N TYR A 119 22.70 35.71 10.50
CA TYR A 119 21.47 35.06 10.97
C TYR A 119 20.59 34.64 9.80
N TYR A 120 20.12 35.59 8.97
CA TYR A 120 19.21 35.25 7.87
C TYR A 120 19.87 34.35 6.82
N GLY A 121 21.16 34.55 6.52
CA GLY A 121 21.91 33.68 5.61
C GLY A 121 21.97 32.24 6.09
N ALA A 122 22.35 32.02 7.36
CA ALA A 122 22.40 30.70 7.97
C ALA A 122 21.02 30.03 8.02
N ARG A 123 19.96 30.81 8.31
CA ARG A 123 18.58 30.30 8.30
C ARG A 123 18.16 29.83 6.92
N VAL A 124 18.40 30.61 5.87
CA VAL A 124 18.03 30.24 4.49
C VAL A 124 18.77 28.97 4.06
N ILE A 125 20.09 28.92 4.26
CA ILE A 125 20.92 27.76 3.91
C ILE A 125 20.43 26.50 4.64
N THR A 126 20.16 26.63 5.95
CA THR A 126 19.70 25.51 6.78
C THR A 126 18.30 25.06 6.37
N THR A 127 17.36 25.98 6.15
CA THR A 127 16.00 25.65 5.67
C THR A 127 16.05 24.90 4.36
N VAL A 128 16.83 25.35 3.37
CA VAL A 128 16.96 24.67 2.08
C VAL A 128 17.60 23.28 2.24
N THR A 129 18.61 23.15 3.11
CA THR A 129 19.27 21.86 3.39
C THR A 129 18.31 20.89 4.06
N VAL A 130 17.60 21.31 5.11
CA VAL A 130 16.58 20.51 5.79
C VAL A 130 15.44 20.16 4.83
N PHE A 131 15.03 21.08 3.95
CA PHE A 131 14.03 20.83 2.92
C PHE A 131 14.44 19.67 2.01
N ALA A 132 15.65 19.71 1.46
CA ALA A 132 16.18 18.68 0.58
C ALA A 132 16.30 17.32 1.29
N LEU A 133 16.79 17.31 2.54
CA LEU A 133 16.88 16.09 3.35
C LEU A 133 15.50 15.51 3.63
N LEU A 134 14.56 16.32 4.11
CA LEU A 134 13.21 15.87 4.40
C LEU A 134 12.54 15.35 3.14
N LEU A 135 12.57 16.04 2.00
CA LEU A 135 11.96 15.53 0.78
C LEU A 135 12.50 14.16 0.34
N ARG A 136 13.80 13.89 0.58
CA ARG A 136 14.42 12.59 0.27
C ARG A 136 13.93 11.48 1.21
N PHE A 137 13.81 11.74 2.51
CA PHE A 137 13.40 10.72 3.50
C PHE A 137 11.88 10.59 3.66
N VAL A 138 11.15 11.68 3.43
CA VAL A 138 9.69 11.78 3.62
C VAL A 138 8.94 11.04 2.52
N SER A 139 9.48 10.89 1.30
CA SER A 139 8.82 10.12 0.24
C SER A 139 8.59 8.65 0.61
N GLU A 140 9.49 8.07 1.42
CA GLU A 140 9.39 6.68 1.89
C GLU A 140 8.44 6.55 3.08
N ALA A 141 8.45 7.52 4.01
CA ALA A 141 7.63 7.52 5.22
C ALA A 141 6.13 7.79 4.96
N THR A 142 5.80 8.61 3.96
CA THR A 142 4.47 9.23 3.83
C THR A 142 3.42 8.36 3.15
N ALA A 143 3.84 7.46 2.26
CA ALA A 143 2.97 6.43 1.71
C ALA A 143 2.40 5.51 2.81
N GLN A 144 3.12 5.40 3.93
CA GLN A 144 2.78 4.52 5.04
C GLN A 144 1.88 5.22 6.08
N LEU A 145 2.05 6.53 6.30
CA LEU A 145 1.25 7.35 7.22
C LEU A 145 -0.25 7.32 6.93
N THR A 146 -0.65 7.40 5.66
CA THR A 146 -2.06 7.35 5.24
C THR A 146 -2.74 6.00 5.47
N GLN A 147 -1.97 4.93 5.70
CA GLN A 147 -2.49 3.58 5.95
C GLN A 147 -2.70 3.29 7.45
N LYS A 148 -2.32 4.23 8.32
CA LYS A 148 -2.37 4.05 9.78
C LYS A 148 -3.76 4.35 10.35
N PRO A 149 -4.17 3.63 11.41
CA PRO A 149 -5.38 3.97 12.15
C PRO A 149 -5.23 5.31 12.86
N ASP A 150 -6.35 6.03 12.98
CA ASP A 150 -6.39 7.39 13.54
C ASP A 150 -5.78 7.50 14.96
N LYS A 151 -5.84 6.42 15.76
CA LYS A 151 -5.26 6.39 17.13
C LYS A 151 -3.73 6.46 17.14
N GLU A 152 -3.06 5.74 16.26
CA GLU A 152 -1.60 5.77 16.17
C GLU A 152 -1.11 7.14 15.69
N LEU A 153 -1.85 7.73 14.75
CA LEU A 153 -1.56 9.07 14.25
C LEU A 153 -1.73 10.15 15.32
N LEU A 154 -2.77 10.04 16.16
CA LEU A 154 -2.95 10.96 17.28
C LEU A 154 -1.73 10.97 18.20
N ILE A 155 -1.14 9.80 18.49
CA ILE A 155 0.07 9.71 19.31
C ILE A 155 1.24 10.45 18.64
N LEU A 156 1.42 10.29 17.32
CA LEU A 156 2.44 11.01 16.55
C LEU A 156 2.22 12.53 16.52
N ALA A 157 0.97 12.99 16.62
CA ALA A 157 0.61 14.40 16.61
C ALA A 157 0.77 15.10 17.97
N VAL A 158 0.84 14.35 19.08
CA VAL A 158 0.97 14.93 20.42
C VAL A 158 2.25 15.76 20.53
N MET A 159 3.41 15.24 20.11
CA MET A 159 4.68 15.95 20.30
C MET A 159 4.77 17.27 19.51
N PRO A 160 4.46 17.31 18.19
CA PRO A 160 4.45 18.59 17.47
C PRO A 160 3.41 19.57 18.03
N LEU A 161 2.26 19.08 18.48
CA LEU A 161 1.22 19.93 19.07
C LEU A 161 1.64 20.54 20.41
N THR A 162 2.19 19.73 21.31
CA THR A 162 2.62 20.22 22.63
C THR A 162 3.75 21.23 22.50
N TYR A 163 4.71 20.97 21.61
CA TYR A 163 5.77 21.93 21.34
C TYR A 163 5.24 23.22 20.69
N TYR A 164 4.34 23.11 19.72
CA TYR A 164 3.75 24.28 19.07
C TYR A 164 3.03 25.19 20.07
N LEU A 165 2.22 24.62 20.96
CA LEU A 165 1.55 25.36 22.02
C LEU A 165 2.57 25.98 22.98
N PHE A 166 3.60 25.22 23.37
CA PHE A 166 4.66 25.71 24.22
C PHE A 166 5.40 26.92 23.61
N ASP A 167 5.88 26.83 22.37
CA ASP A 167 6.60 27.93 21.70
C ASP A 167 5.73 29.20 21.57
N TYR A 168 4.47 29.05 21.15
CA TYR A 168 3.58 30.20 21.01
C TYR A 168 3.24 30.84 22.35
N LEU A 169 2.93 30.05 23.39
CA LEU A 169 2.62 30.58 24.71
C LEU A 169 3.82 31.26 25.35
N THR A 170 4.98 30.61 25.34
CA THR A 170 6.17 31.06 26.09
C THR A 170 7.07 32.02 25.31
N GLY A 171 7.18 31.84 24.00
CA GLY A 171 8.03 32.65 23.12
C GLY A 171 7.27 33.81 22.48
N VAL A 172 6.16 33.53 21.80
CA VAL A 172 5.46 34.52 20.96
C VAL A 172 4.56 35.47 21.77
N TYR A 173 3.77 34.94 22.72
CA TYR A 173 2.77 35.74 23.45
C TYR A 173 3.28 36.33 24.76
N THR A 174 4.15 35.63 25.51
CA THR A 174 4.57 36.08 26.85
C THR A 174 6.04 36.48 26.94
N GLY A 175 6.89 36.01 26.02
CA GLY A 175 8.35 36.22 26.09
C GLY A 175 9.01 35.62 27.34
N LEU A 176 8.34 34.72 28.05
CA LEU A 176 8.71 34.22 29.38
C LEU A 176 10.11 33.57 29.41
N LEU A 177 10.49 32.90 28.33
CA LEU A 177 11.78 32.20 28.18
C LEU A 177 12.92 33.09 27.67
N TYR A 178 12.60 34.29 27.19
CA TYR A 178 13.57 35.21 26.56
C TYR A 178 14.19 36.20 27.55
N SER A 179 13.96 36.03 28.84
CA SER A 179 14.67 36.74 29.90
C SER A 179 16.15 36.28 30.07
N GLY A 180 16.57 35.22 29.36
CA GLY A 180 17.96 34.76 29.24
C GLY A 180 18.49 34.76 27.79
N LYS A 181 19.60 34.04 27.53
CA LYS A 181 20.16 33.94 26.16
C LYS A 181 19.22 33.18 25.22
N ALA A 182 18.80 33.82 24.12
CA ALA A 182 17.89 33.26 23.11
C ALA A 182 18.34 31.90 22.57
N ILE A 183 19.65 31.68 22.40
CA ILE A 183 20.22 30.40 21.94
C ILE A 183 19.90 29.21 22.86
N VAL A 184 19.77 29.45 24.17
CA VAL A 184 19.47 28.41 25.16
C VAL A 184 17.98 28.11 25.17
N ALA A 185 17.13 29.15 25.11
CA ALA A 185 15.68 28.98 25.05
C ALA A 185 15.25 28.18 23.82
N GLU A 186 15.87 28.46 22.67
CA GLU A 186 15.51 27.82 21.39
C GLU A 186 16.18 26.46 21.17
N PHE A 187 17.15 26.07 22.00
CA PHE A 187 17.78 24.74 21.93
C PHE A 187 16.78 23.61 22.18
N LEU A 188 15.77 23.85 23.04
CA LEU A 188 14.72 22.86 23.31
C LEU A 188 13.96 22.50 22.03
N GLY A 189 13.57 23.50 21.23
CA GLY A 189 12.87 23.27 19.96
C GLY A 189 13.71 22.50 18.96
N PHE A 190 15.00 22.85 18.84
CA PHE A 190 15.95 22.13 18.03
C PHE A 190 16.09 20.65 18.47
N ALA A 191 16.33 20.41 19.76
CA ALA A 191 16.51 19.06 20.31
C ALA A 191 15.26 18.20 20.13
N LEU A 192 14.07 18.76 20.41
CA LEU A 192 12.79 18.08 20.22
C LEU A 192 12.54 17.76 18.74
N CYS A 193 12.89 18.66 17.82
CA CYS A 193 12.75 18.40 16.40
C CYS A 193 13.64 17.23 15.95
N ILE A 194 14.92 17.22 16.35
CA ILE A 194 15.83 16.13 15.99
C ILE A 194 15.35 14.80 16.60
N ALA A 195 14.95 14.81 17.86
CA ALA A 195 14.40 13.63 18.53
C ALA A 195 13.13 13.12 17.83
N TYR A 196 12.23 14.02 17.42
CA TYR A 196 11.02 13.67 16.69
C TYR A 196 11.31 13.05 15.32
N LEU A 197 12.22 13.64 14.54
CA LEU A 197 12.59 13.13 13.23
C LEU A 197 13.27 11.75 13.33
N LEU A 198 14.16 11.57 14.31
CA LEU A 198 14.76 10.27 14.59
C LEU A 198 13.70 9.24 15.00
N PHE A 199 12.77 9.64 15.87
CA PHE A 199 11.67 8.79 16.29
C PHE A 199 10.80 8.38 15.10
N LEU A 200 10.43 9.31 14.22
CA LEU A 200 9.69 9.01 13.00
C LEU A 200 10.46 8.01 12.11
N LEU A 201 11.75 8.24 11.87
CA LEU A 201 12.57 7.36 11.04
C LEU A 201 12.65 5.93 11.61
N VAL A 202 12.92 5.80 12.91
CA VAL A 202 12.97 4.48 13.58
C VAL A 202 11.60 3.80 13.57
N TYR A 203 10.55 4.56 13.86
CA TYR A 203 9.18 4.05 13.87
C TYR A 203 8.75 3.52 12.49
N PHE A 204 9.03 4.26 11.41
CA PHE A 204 8.71 3.80 10.06
C PHE A 204 9.52 2.58 9.66
N LYS A 205 10.82 2.55 9.97
CA LYS A 205 11.67 1.38 9.69
C LYS A 205 11.16 0.13 10.39
N GLN A 206 10.84 0.21 11.69
CA GLN A 206 10.29 -0.93 12.43
C GLN A 206 8.93 -1.38 11.88
N TYR A 207 8.10 -0.43 11.44
CA TYR A 207 6.81 -0.75 10.86
C TYR A 207 6.93 -1.46 9.51
N GLU A 208 7.88 -1.05 8.66
CA GLU A 208 8.18 -1.71 7.39
C GLU A 208 8.69 -3.13 7.61
N GLU A 209 9.66 -3.31 8.51
CA GLU A 209 10.18 -4.65 8.87
C GLU A 209 9.07 -5.57 9.39
N LYS A 210 8.16 -5.04 10.23
CA LYS A 210 7.00 -5.80 10.73
C LYS A 210 6.05 -6.19 9.60
N ARG A 211 5.76 -5.27 8.68
CA ARG A 211 4.87 -5.52 7.53
C ARG A 211 5.46 -6.58 6.60
N GLU A 212 6.76 -6.53 6.33
CA GLU A 212 7.44 -7.56 5.54
C GLU A 212 7.40 -8.93 6.24
N ALA A 213 7.62 -8.96 7.56
CA ALA A 213 7.52 -10.20 8.33
C ALA A 213 6.11 -10.80 8.27
N GLU A 214 5.07 -9.99 8.44
CA GLU A 214 3.67 -10.42 8.31
C GLU A 214 3.34 -10.92 6.89
N GLN A 215 3.87 -10.28 5.85
CA GLN A 215 3.71 -10.75 4.47
C GLN A 215 4.41 -12.10 4.25
N LYS A 216 5.62 -12.28 4.78
CA LYS A 216 6.35 -13.56 4.72
C LYS A 216 5.58 -14.67 5.44
N ILE A 217 5.03 -14.40 6.63
CA ILE A 217 4.20 -15.36 7.37
C ILE A 217 2.98 -15.77 6.53
N ARG A 218 2.24 -14.81 5.95
CA ARG A 218 1.09 -15.12 5.08
C ARG A 218 1.46 -15.99 3.89
N LEU A 219 2.60 -15.73 3.25
CA LEU A 219 3.09 -16.56 2.14
C LEU A 219 3.42 -17.99 2.58
N ILE A 220 4.08 -18.15 3.73
CA ILE A 220 4.39 -19.46 4.30
C ILE A 220 3.11 -20.23 4.63
N GLU A 221 2.10 -19.57 5.19
CA GLU A 221 0.81 -20.17 5.49
C GLU A 221 0.08 -20.64 4.22
N MET A 222 0.09 -19.83 3.16
CA MET A 222 -0.45 -20.21 1.85
C MET A 222 0.29 -21.42 1.24
N GLN A 223 1.62 -21.43 1.29
CA GLN A 223 2.43 -22.56 0.82
C GLN A 223 2.14 -23.84 1.61
N ARG A 224 1.99 -23.72 2.94
CA ARG A 224 1.64 -24.85 3.80
C ARG A 224 0.25 -25.40 3.46
N ALA A 225 -0.73 -24.52 3.25
CA ALA A 225 -2.09 -24.93 2.87
C ALA A 225 -2.11 -25.64 1.50
N ASN A 226 -1.35 -25.14 0.52
CA ASN A 226 -1.24 -25.79 -0.79
C ASN A 226 -0.52 -27.14 -0.71
N SER A 227 0.60 -27.22 0.03
CA SER A 227 1.31 -28.48 0.23
C SER A 227 0.43 -29.53 0.89
N GLN A 228 -0.40 -29.14 1.86
CA GLN A 228 -1.36 -30.05 2.49
C GLN A 228 -2.38 -30.59 1.48
N LYS A 229 -2.91 -29.74 0.60
CA LYS A 229 -3.82 -30.17 -0.49
C LYS A 229 -3.14 -31.14 -1.45
N GLU A 230 -1.88 -30.89 -1.83
CA GLU A 230 -1.11 -31.78 -2.70
C GLU A 230 -0.88 -33.14 -2.04
N ILE A 231 -0.55 -33.17 -0.74
CA ILE A 231 -0.38 -34.42 0.02
C ILE A 231 -1.71 -35.20 0.04
N GLU A 232 -2.83 -34.53 0.28
CA GLU A 232 -4.15 -35.17 0.28
C GLU A 232 -4.55 -35.70 -1.10
N ALA A 233 -4.31 -34.94 -2.17
CA ALA A 233 -4.55 -35.37 -3.54
C ALA A 233 -3.68 -36.59 -3.89
N ASN A 234 -2.40 -36.58 -3.51
CA ASN A 234 -1.50 -37.69 -3.72
C ASN A 234 -1.94 -38.94 -2.94
N ARG A 235 -2.36 -38.78 -1.67
CA ARG A 235 -2.94 -39.88 -0.88
C ARG A 235 -4.18 -40.49 -1.54
N ARG A 236 -5.09 -39.67 -2.07
CA ARG A 236 -6.27 -40.14 -2.81
C ARG A 236 -5.87 -40.89 -4.09
N SER A 237 -4.90 -40.37 -4.84
CA SER A 237 -4.37 -41.02 -6.04
C SER A 237 -3.73 -42.37 -5.72
N GLN A 238 -2.87 -42.43 -4.68
CA GLN A 238 -2.25 -43.68 -4.23
C GLN A 238 -3.29 -44.72 -3.79
N TYR A 239 -4.34 -44.28 -3.09
CA TYR A 239 -5.44 -45.15 -2.71
C TYR A 239 -6.18 -45.72 -3.92
N ALA A 240 -6.51 -44.89 -4.91
CA ALA A 240 -7.15 -45.32 -6.15
C ALA A 240 -6.29 -46.33 -6.93
N VAL A 241 -4.98 -46.08 -7.05
CA VAL A 241 -4.03 -47.02 -7.67
C VAL A 241 -3.96 -48.34 -6.88
N SER A 242 -4.01 -48.28 -5.55
CA SER A 242 -4.04 -49.49 -4.73
C SER A 242 -5.29 -50.33 -4.97
N LEU A 243 -6.44 -49.70 -5.15
CA LEU A 243 -7.70 -50.36 -5.47
C LEU A 243 -7.60 -51.06 -6.84
N ILE A 244 -7.14 -50.35 -7.87
CA ILE A 244 -6.94 -50.90 -9.22
C ILE A 244 -6.00 -52.11 -9.18
N ARG A 245 -4.88 -52.02 -8.46
CA ARG A 245 -3.93 -53.13 -8.33
C ARG A 245 -4.52 -54.33 -7.61
N HIS A 246 -5.34 -54.10 -6.59
CA HIS A 246 -6.05 -55.16 -5.87
C HIS A 246 -7.00 -55.91 -6.82
N ASP A 247 -7.81 -55.17 -7.56
CA ASP A 247 -8.78 -55.73 -8.50
C ASP A 247 -8.09 -56.45 -9.66
N MET A 248 -7.04 -55.86 -10.24
CA MET A 248 -6.21 -56.53 -11.26
C MET A 248 -5.63 -57.85 -10.76
N ARG A 249 -5.14 -57.90 -9.52
CA ARG A 249 -4.61 -59.14 -8.94
C ARG A 249 -5.71 -60.20 -8.83
N HIS A 250 -6.92 -59.82 -8.41
CA HIS A 250 -8.06 -60.75 -8.38
C HIS A 250 -8.43 -61.24 -9.77
N PHE A 251 -8.51 -60.35 -10.76
CA PHE A 251 -8.80 -60.72 -12.15
C PHE A 251 -7.77 -61.71 -12.70
N LEU A 252 -6.48 -61.41 -12.53
CA LEU A 252 -5.40 -62.28 -13.00
C LEU A 252 -5.38 -63.63 -12.27
N ALA A 253 -5.64 -63.67 -10.97
CA ALA A 253 -5.71 -64.92 -10.21
C ALA A 253 -6.87 -65.81 -10.69
N ASN A 254 -8.06 -65.24 -10.93
CA ASN A 254 -9.20 -65.98 -11.45
C ASN A 254 -8.94 -66.52 -12.86
N ILE A 255 -8.35 -65.70 -13.75
CA ILE A 255 -7.96 -66.14 -15.09
C ILE A 255 -6.96 -67.29 -15.02
N SER A 256 -5.95 -67.19 -14.15
CA SER A 256 -4.97 -68.27 -13.96
C SER A 256 -5.64 -69.56 -13.51
N ALA A 257 -6.54 -69.50 -12.52
CA ALA A 257 -7.26 -70.67 -12.02
C ALA A 257 -8.09 -71.36 -13.12
N PHE A 258 -8.84 -70.59 -13.93
CA PHE A 258 -9.59 -71.16 -15.05
C PHE A 258 -8.69 -71.83 -16.11
N ILE A 259 -7.49 -71.30 -16.33
CA ILE A 259 -6.51 -71.90 -17.26
C ILE A 259 -5.95 -73.20 -16.67
N ASP A 260 -5.57 -73.19 -15.39
CA ASP A 260 -5.01 -74.35 -14.69
C ASP A 260 -6.01 -75.53 -14.60
N ASP A 261 -7.31 -75.23 -14.46
CA ASP A 261 -8.41 -76.21 -14.46
C ASP A 261 -8.84 -76.65 -15.88
N GLY A 262 -8.24 -76.09 -16.94
CA GLY A 262 -8.57 -76.40 -18.34
C GLY A 262 -9.87 -75.77 -18.86
N GLU A 263 -10.48 -74.84 -18.12
CA GLU A 263 -11.72 -74.13 -18.45
C GLU A 263 -11.47 -72.92 -19.40
N TYR A 264 -10.84 -73.16 -20.55
CA TYR A 264 -10.39 -72.08 -21.47
C TYR A 264 -11.52 -71.19 -22.00
N VAL A 265 -12.72 -71.75 -22.24
CA VAL A 265 -13.88 -70.98 -22.72
C VAL A 265 -14.33 -69.98 -21.67
N ARG A 266 -14.37 -70.40 -20.40
CA ARG A 266 -14.79 -69.60 -19.26
C ARG A 266 -13.78 -68.49 -18.94
N ALA A 267 -12.48 -68.78 -19.06
CA ALA A 267 -11.43 -67.77 -18.98
C ALA A 267 -11.61 -66.66 -20.04
N LYS A 268 -11.96 -67.05 -21.28
CA LYS A 268 -12.18 -66.10 -22.39
C LYS A 268 -13.45 -65.25 -22.19
N GLU A 269 -14.52 -65.85 -21.67
CA GLU A 269 -15.75 -65.13 -21.29
C GLU A 269 -15.48 -64.11 -20.18
N TYR A 270 -14.73 -64.49 -19.15
CA TYR A 270 -14.38 -63.59 -18.04
C TYR A 270 -13.49 -62.41 -18.50
N ILE A 271 -12.55 -62.64 -19.41
CA ILE A 271 -11.76 -61.55 -20.04
C ILE A 271 -12.68 -60.60 -20.82
N ASN A 272 -13.61 -61.12 -21.62
CA ASN A 272 -14.54 -60.29 -22.38
C ASN A 272 -15.47 -59.47 -21.47
N GLU A 273 -15.89 -60.04 -20.34
CA GLU A 273 -16.67 -59.33 -19.34
C GLU A 273 -15.89 -58.13 -18.75
N ILE A 274 -14.63 -58.33 -18.37
CA ILE A 274 -13.75 -57.26 -17.88
C ILE A 274 -13.54 -56.18 -18.95
N ILE A 275 -13.29 -56.57 -20.21
CA ILE A 275 -13.14 -55.63 -21.34
C ILE A 275 -14.41 -54.79 -21.50
N SER A 276 -15.59 -55.43 -21.46
CA SER A 276 -16.87 -54.72 -21.59
C SER A 276 -17.13 -53.74 -20.44
N GLN A 277 -16.67 -54.06 -19.22
CA GLN A 277 -16.78 -53.17 -18.07
C GLN A 277 -15.80 -51.99 -18.15
N THR A 278 -14.60 -52.21 -18.66
CA THR A 278 -13.61 -51.14 -18.88
C THR A 278 -13.97 -50.23 -20.04
N GLU A 279 -14.55 -50.74 -21.14
CA GLU A 279 -15.04 -49.92 -22.26
C GLU A 279 -16.22 -49.01 -21.85
N LYS A 280 -17.10 -49.46 -20.95
CA LYS A 280 -18.16 -48.60 -20.36
C LYS A 280 -17.62 -47.42 -19.54
N THR A 281 -16.34 -47.44 -19.19
CA THR A 281 -15.67 -46.41 -18.39
C THR A 281 -14.75 -45.52 -19.26
N ALA A 282 -14.66 -45.77 -20.57
CA ALA A 282 -13.92 -44.91 -21.50
C ALA A 282 -14.73 -43.63 -21.79
N PRO A 283 -14.12 -42.43 -21.73
CA PRO A 283 -14.84 -41.18 -21.97
C PRO A 283 -15.44 -41.16 -23.37
N HIS A 284 -16.73 -40.84 -23.46
CA HIS A 284 -17.45 -40.75 -24.72
C HIS A 284 -16.79 -39.69 -25.62
N LYS A 285 -16.50 -40.04 -26.88
CA LYS A 285 -15.88 -39.12 -27.85
C LYS A 285 -16.98 -38.35 -28.59
N TYR A 286 -17.21 -37.11 -28.18
CA TYR A 286 -18.17 -36.18 -28.78
C TYR A 286 -17.65 -35.53 -30.08
N CYS A 287 -16.35 -35.22 -30.17
CA CYS A 287 -15.76 -34.60 -31.35
C CYS A 287 -14.24 -34.79 -31.44
N LYS A 288 -13.64 -34.37 -32.57
CA LYS A 288 -12.19 -34.44 -32.80
C LYS A 288 -11.40 -33.30 -32.13
N ASN A 289 -12.04 -32.17 -31.84
CA ASN A 289 -11.40 -31.07 -31.15
C ASN A 289 -11.22 -31.42 -29.67
N THR A 290 -9.97 -31.43 -29.19
CA THR A 290 -9.62 -31.93 -27.85
C THR A 290 -10.27 -31.13 -26.71
N VAL A 291 -10.37 -29.80 -26.86
CA VAL A 291 -10.92 -28.90 -25.84
C VAL A 291 -12.42 -29.07 -25.72
N VAL A 292 -13.14 -29.03 -26.85
CA VAL A 292 -14.60 -29.24 -26.85
C VAL A 292 -14.97 -30.63 -26.38
N ASN A 293 -14.20 -31.66 -26.78
CA ASN A 293 -14.42 -33.01 -26.31
C ASN A 293 -14.23 -33.12 -24.79
N MET A 294 -13.19 -32.50 -24.25
CA MET A 294 -12.93 -32.49 -22.81
C MET A 294 -14.07 -31.84 -22.02
N ILE A 295 -14.59 -30.71 -22.50
CA ILE A 295 -15.69 -29.98 -21.84
C ILE A 295 -16.97 -30.83 -21.86
N LEU A 296 -17.35 -31.41 -23.01
CA LEU A 296 -18.55 -32.24 -23.09
C LEU A 296 -18.43 -33.50 -22.22
N SER A 297 -17.27 -34.16 -22.22
CA SER A 297 -17.00 -35.31 -21.35
C SER A 297 -17.01 -34.94 -19.86
N SER A 298 -16.62 -33.72 -19.46
CA SER A 298 -16.63 -33.34 -18.04
C SER A 298 -18.03 -33.20 -17.45
N TYR A 299 -19.04 -32.90 -18.26
CA TYR A 299 -20.43 -32.78 -17.82
C TYR A 299 -21.26 -34.06 -18.03
N GLU A 300 -20.69 -35.10 -18.64
CA GLU A 300 -21.38 -36.36 -18.93
C GLU A 300 -21.92 -37.04 -17.66
N SER A 301 -21.15 -37.00 -16.58
CA SER A 301 -21.56 -37.56 -15.29
C SER A 301 -22.74 -36.80 -14.69
N ASP A 302 -22.74 -35.47 -14.77
CA ASP A 302 -23.80 -34.63 -14.22
C ASP A 302 -25.10 -34.76 -15.03
N ILE A 303 -24.99 -34.83 -16.36
CA ILE A 303 -26.13 -35.07 -17.25
C ILE A 303 -26.79 -36.43 -16.95
N HIS A 304 -25.97 -37.49 -16.80
CA HIS A 304 -26.48 -38.83 -16.52
C HIS A 304 -27.10 -38.94 -15.12
N ASN A 305 -26.44 -38.38 -14.11
CA ASN A 305 -26.93 -38.40 -12.71
C ASN A 305 -28.23 -37.63 -12.52
N ASN A 306 -28.46 -36.58 -13.32
CA ASN A 306 -29.72 -35.81 -13.31
C ASN A 306 -30.80 -36.40 -14.23
N GLY A 307 -30.54 -37.52 -14.92
CA GLY A 307 -31.50 -38.16 -15.82
C GLY A 307 -31.90 -37.32 -17.03
N ILE A 308 -31.01 -36.44 -17.50
CA ILE A 308 -31.27 -35.51 -18.61
C ILE A 308 -31.10 -36.23 -19.96
N ASP A 309 -32.11 -36.17 -20.84
CA ASP A 309 -32.03 -36.65 -22.23
C ASP A 309 -31.17 -35.68 -23.07
N PHE A 310 -29.86 -35.95 -23.12
CA PHE A 310 -28.90 -35.09 -23.81
C PHE A 310 -28.74 -35.46 -25.28
N LYS A 311 -29.19 -34.56 -26.16
CA LYS A 311 -29.04 -34.67 -27.62
C LYS A 311 -28.04 -33.63 -28.11
N TYR A 312 -27.05 -34.09 -28.88
CA TYR A 312 -25.98 -33.23 -29.36
C TYR A 312 -25.68 -33.47 -30.84
N GLU A 313 -25.28 -32.41 -31.54
CA GLU A 313 -24.68 -32.46 -32.86
C GLU A 313 -23.49 -31.49 -32.87
N VAL A 314 -22.27 -32.01 -33.07
CA VAL A 314 -21.04 -31.24 -32.96
C VAL A 314 -20.26 -31.31 -34.26
N GLN A 315 -20.38 -30.27 -35.09
CA GLN A 315 -19.68 -30.14 -36.37
C GLN A 315 -18.64 -29.03 -36.30
N ILE A 316 -17.43 -29.39 -35.87
CA ILE A 316 -16.30 -28.45 -35.74
C ILE A 316 -15.01 -29.04 -36.29
N PRO A 317 -14.11 -28.22 -36.85
CA PRO A 317 -12.80 -28.66 -37.28
C PRO A 317 -11.90 -29.02 -36.08
N GLU A 318 -10.86 -29.82 -36.33
CA GLU A 318 -9.95 -30.29 -35.29
C GLU A 318 -9.21 -29.14 -34.59
N LYS A 319 -8.89 -28.07 -35.34
CA LYS A 319 -8.34 -26.81 -34.79
C LYS A 319 -9.28 -25.64 -35.06
N LEU A 320 -9.61 -24.91 -34.00
CA LEU A 320 -10.36 -23.67 -34.05
C LEU A 320 -9.39 -22.47 -33.97
N ILE A 321 -9.80 -21.33 -34.52
CA ILE A 321 -9.02 -20.06 -34.48
C ILE A 321 -9.25 -19.31 -33.15
N VAL A 322 -10.24 -19.74 -32.37
CA VAL A 322 -10.63 -19.17 -31.07
C VAL A 322 -9.72 -19.71 -29.96
N SER A 323 -9.47 -18.90 -28.92
CA SER A 323 -8.65 -19.34 -27.79
C SER A 323 -9.35 -20.42 -26.96
N ASP A 324 -8.58 -21.38 -26.46
CA ASP A 324 -9.10 -22.49 -25.64
C ASP A 324 -9.78 -21.97 -24.35
N ILE A 325 -9.31 -20.83 -23.82
CA ILE A 325 -9.86 -20.19 -22.61
C ILE A 325 -11.26 -19.64 -22.89
N ASP A 326 -11.43 -18.91 -24.00
CA ASP A 326 -12.73 -18.34 -24.37
C ASP A 326 -13.73 -19.45 -24.70
N LEU A 327 -13.27 -20.48 -25.41
CA LEU A 327 -14.08 -21.65 -25.77
C LEU A 327 -14.60 -22.40 -24.53
N THR A 328 -13.71 -22.58 -23.54
CA THR A 328 -14.06 -23.21 -22.25
C THR A 328 -15.07 -22.34 -21.50
N SER A 329 -14.82 -21.04 -21.37
CA SER A 329 -15.72 -20.16 -20.63
C SER A 329 -17.12 -20.10 -21.25
N ILE A 330 -17.24 -20.06 -22.57
CA ILE A 330 -18.55 -19.98 -23.23
C ILE A 330 -19.31 -21.29 -23.10
N LEU A 331 -18.65 -22.42 -23.42
CA LEU A 331 -19.31 -23.71 -23.48
C LEU A 331 -19.64 -24.27 -22.09
N SER A 332 -18.74 -24.13 -21.11
CA SER A 332 -19.00 -24.55 -19.73
C SER A 332 -20.17 -23.77 -19.12
N ASN A 333 -20.20 -22.44 -19.29
CA ASN A 333 -21.31 -21.62 -18.78
C ASN A 333 -22.65 -21.99 -19.43
N ALA A 334 -22.65 -22.30 -20.74
CA ALA A 334 -23.86 -22.70 -21.44
C ALA A 334 -24.39 -24.07 -20.96
N LEU A 335 -23.50 -25.05 -20.78
CA LEU A 335 -23.85 -26.38 -20.29
C LEU A 335 -24.31 -26.36 -18.83
N GLU A 336 -23.61 -25.62 -17.97
CA GLU A 336 -23.97 -25.48 -16.55
C GLU A 336 -25.36 -24.84 -16.41
N ASN A 337 -25.64 -23.78 -17.17
CA ASN A 337 -26.97 -23.17 -17.19
C ASN A 337 -28.05 -24.14 -17.70
N ALA A 338 -27.74 -24.99 -18.69
CA ALA A 338 -28.69 -25.94 -19.24
C ALA A 338 -28.97 -27.14 -18.31
N ILE A 339 -27.99 -27.54 -17.48
CA ILE A 339 -28.14 -28.62 -16.50
C ILE A 339 -28.92 -28.15 -15.27
N HIS A 340 -28.79 -26.87 -14.89
CA HIS A 340 -29.43 -26.29 -13.71
C HIS A 340 -30.78 -25.61 -13.96
N ALA A 341 -31.23 -25.50 -15.21
CA ALA A 341 -32.54 -24.98 -15.59
C ALA A 341 -33.62 -26.05 -15.44
#